data_AF-A0A522B8F5-F1
#
_entry.id   AF-A0A522B8F5-F1
#
_cell.length_a   1.000
_cell.length_b   1.000
_cell.length_c   1.000
_cell.angle_alpha   90.00
_cell.angle_beta   90.00
_cell.angle_gamma   90.00
#
_symmetry.space_group_name_H-M   'P 1'
#
loop_
_entity.id
_entity.type
_entity.pdbx_description
1 polymer ?
#
loop_
_entity_poly.entity_id
_entity_poly.type
_entity_poly.pdbx_seq_one_letter_code
_entity_poly.pdbx_strand_id
1 'polypeptide(L)' 'MSLINTQVQPFKTTAFVNRGDKGEFIDVSNETLKGKWSVLIFMPAAFTFNCPTEIEDAAEHYAEFQKAGAEVYIVTTDTH' A
#
# COMPACT_ATOMS: atom_id res chain seq x y z
N MET A 1 -8.59 -17.11 14.14
CA MET A 1 -8.74 -15.95 15.06
C MET A 1 -8.55 -14.69 14.25
N SER A 2 -9.31 -13.64 14.54
CA SER A 2 -9.17 -12.35 13.86
C SER A 2 -7.86 -11.67 14.25
N LEU A 3 -7.30 -10.86 13.34
CA LEU A 3 -6.11 -10.03 13.59
C LEU A 3 -6.45 -8.65 14.18
N ILE A 4 -7.73 -8.37 14.44
CA ILE A 4 -8.16 -7.09 15.02
C ILE A 4 -7.48 -6.83 16.37
N ASN A 5 -7.02 -5.60 16.59
CA ASN A 5 -6.32 -5.16 17.79
C ASN A 5 -5.00 -5.94 18.09
N THR A 6 -4.37 -6.48 17.05
CA THR A 6 -3.03 -7.06 17.13
C THR A 6 -2.01 -6.14 16.46
N GLN A 7 -0.76 -6.22 16.91
CA GLN A 7 0.32 -5.46 16.30
C GLN A 7 0.78 -6.10 14.99
N VAL A 8 1.01 -5.26 13.97
CA VAL A 8 1.60 -5.68 12.69
C VAL A 8 2.95 -6.35 12.95
N GLN A 9 3.15 -7.51 12.34
CA GLN A 9 4.37 -8.29 12.49
C GLN A 9 5.55 -7.61 11.76
N PRO A 10 6.80 -7.86 12.19
CA PRO A 10 7.97 -7.34 11.50
C PRO A 10 8.01 -7.79 10.04
N PHE A 11 8.31 -6.87 9.14
CA PHE A 11 8.50 -7.16 7.71
C PHE A 11 9.47 -6.17 7.10
N LYS A 12 10.07 -6.56 5.98
CA LYS A 12 10.83 -5.67 5.09
C LYS A 12 10.57 -6.11 3.65
N THR A 13 10.23 -5.15 2.79
CA THR A 13 9.98 -5.38 1.36
C THR A 13 10.39 -4.16 0.55
N THR A 14 10.41 -4.33 -0.77
CA THR A 14 10.60 -3.25 -1.74
C THR A 14 9.24 -2.82 -2.27
N ALA A 15 9.02 -1.53 -2.44
CA ALA A 15 7.83 -0.98 -3.09
C ALA A 15 8.24 -0.10 -4.27
N PHE A 16 7.42 -0.10 -5.31
CA PHE A 16 7.53 0.85 -6.41
C PHE A 16 6.62 2.04 -6.14
N VAL A 17 7.15 3.25 -6.25
CA VAL A 17 6.36 4.49 -6.15
C VAL A 17 6.68 5.37 -7.33
N ASN A 18 5.64 5.92 -7.96
CA ASN A 18 5.81 6.92 -9.00
C ASN A 18 5.76 8.32 -8.36
N ARG A 19 6.88 9.05 -8.40
CA ARG A 19 6.96 10.43 -7.92
C ARG A 19 7.27 11.34 -9.10
N GLY A 20 6.22 11.93 -9.68
CA GLY A 20 6.33 12.78 -10.87
C GLY A 20 6.52 11.96 -12.15
N ASP A 21 7.56 12.26 -12.91
CA ASP A 21 7.85 11.59 -14.20
C ASP A 21 8.76 10.35 -14.06
N LYS A 22 9.13 9.98 -12.82
CA LYS A 22 10.05 8.85 -12.56
C LYS A 22 9.49 7.92 -11.49
N GLY A 23 9.49 6.64 -11.84
CA GLY A 23 9.31 5.55 -10.89
C GLY A 23 10.59 5.29 -10.10
N GLU A 24 10.47 5.11 -8.80
CA GLU A 24 11.57 4.73 -7.92
C GLU A 24 11.19 3.53 -7.05
N PHE A 25 12.20 2.74 -6.68
CA PHE A 25 12.05 1.65 -5.73
C PHE A 25 12.49 2.12 -4.35
N ILE A 26 11.67 1.87 -3.34
CA ILE A 26 11.92 2.23 -1.94
C ILE A 26 11.81 1.01 -1.04
N ASP A 27 12.58 1.01 0.04
CA ASP A 27 12.44 0.02 1.11
C ASP A 27 11.26 0.40 2.03
N VAL A 28 10.37 -0.55 2.29
CA VAL A 28 9.23 -0.41 3.22
C VAL A 28 9.31 -1.50 4.28
N SER A 29 9.11 -1.12 5.54
CA SER A 29 9.11 -2.02 6.70
C SER A 29 8.00 -1.67 7.67
N ASN A 30 7.81 -2.49 8.69
CA ASN A 30 6.90 -2.20 9.80
C ASN A 30 7.27 -0.91 10.56
N GLU A 31 8.51 -0.43 10.43
CA GLU A 31 8.92 0.85 11.01
C GLU A 31 8.44 2.03 10.19
N THR A 32 8.40 1.90 8.86
CA THR A 32 7.91 2.93 7.94
C THR A 32 6.42 3.23 8.14
N LEU A 33 5.66 2.26 8.68
CA LEU A 33 4.25 2.40 9.01
C LEU A 33 3.99 3.18 10.31
N LYS A 34 5.02 3.46 11.12
CA LYS A 34 4.84 4.14 12.42
C LYS A 34 4.63 5.64 12.23
N GLY A 35 3.80 6.24 13.08
CA GLY A 35 3.59 7.69 13.13
C GLY A 35 2.61 8.25 12.09
N LYS A 36 2.07 7.41 11.21
CA LYS A 36 0.97 7.75 10.29
C LYS A 36 -0.05 6.62 10.27
N TRP A 37 -1.28 6.94 9.85
CA TRP A 37 -2.23 5.89 9.51
C TRP A 37 -1.74 5.17 8.26
N SER A 38 -1.88 3.85 8.23
CA SER A 38 -1.45 3.02 7.10
C SER A 38 -2.61 2.15 6.64
N VAL A 39 -2.96 2.26 5.36
CA VAL A 39 -3.99 1.44 4.71
C VAL A 39 -3.28 0.44 3.81
N LEU A 40 -3.38 -0.85 4.13
CA LEU A 40 -2.78 -1.91 3.33
C LEU A 40 -3.88 -2.65 2.57
N ILE A 41 -3.89 -2.51 1.24
CA ILE A 41 -4.86 -3.14 0.34
C ILE A 41 -4.16 -4.34 -0.30
N PHE A 42 -4.51 -5.54 0.16
CA PHE A 42 -3.96 -6.79 -0.36
C PHE A 42 -4.78 -7.26 -1.56
N MET A 43 -4.10 -7.54 -2.67
CA MET A 43 -4.72 -8.04 -3.89
C MET A 43 -4.02 -9.32 -4.35
N PRO A 44 -4.71 -10.22 -5.07
CA PRO A 44 -4.15 -11.51 -5.46
C PRO A 44 -2.96 -11.40 -6.42
N ALA A 45 -3.07 -10.53 -7.42
CA ALA A 45 -2.03 -10.26 -8.41
C ALA A 45 -2.35 -8.97 -9.19
N ALA A 46 -1.32 -8.24 -9.60
CA ALA A 46 -1.41 -7.11 -10.50
C ALA A 46 -1.90 -7.58 -11.89
N PHE A 47 -2.58 -6.68 -12.62
CA PHE A 47 -3.04 -6.92 -14.00
C PHE A 47 -4.08 -8.03 -14.21
N THR A 48 -4.86 -8.39 -13.19
CA THR A 48 -6.03 -9.27 -13.36
C THR A 48 -7.33 -8.46 -13.56
N PHE A 49 -8.37 -9.08 -14.14
CA PHE A 49 -9.59 -8.41 -14.65
C PHE A 49 -10.35 -7.52 -13.64
N ASN A 50 -10.27 -7.82 -12.34
CA ASN A 50 -10.95 -7.05 -11.28
C ASN A 50 -10.00 -6.15 -10.47
N CYS A 51 -8.68 -6.28 -10.65
CA CYS A 51 -7.71 -5.47 -9.91
C CYS A 51 -7.61 -3.99 -10.32
N PRO A 52 -7.91 -3.55 -11.56
CA PRO A 52 -7.75 -2.13 -11.86
C PRO A 52 -8.77 -1.27 -11.11
N THR A 53 -9.99 -1.75 -10.87
CA THR A 53 -11.06 -0.93 -10.27
C THR A 53 -10.81 -0.57 -8.81
N GLU A 54 -10.30 -1.50 -8.01
CA GLU A 54 -10.03 -1.23 -6.58
C GLU A 54 -8.80 -0.32 -6.40
N ILE A 55 -7.80 -0.45 -7.28
CA ILE A 55 -6.62 0.44 -7.29
C ILE A 55 -7.02 1.83 -7.78
N GLU A 56 -7.85 1.91 -8.82
CA GLU A 56 -8.37 3.16 -9.36
C GLU A 56 -9.18 3.91 -8.30
N ASP A 57 -10.11 3.25 -7.61
CA ASP A 57 -10.90 3.85 -6.53
C ASP A 57 -10.02 4.35 -5.38
N ALA A 58 -9.01 3.56 -4.97
CA ALA A 58 -8.03 3.98 -3.98
C ALA A 58 -7.18 5.18 -4.44
N ALA A 59 -6.87 5.26 -5.73
CA ALA A 59 -6.12 6.37 -6.33
C ALA A 59 -6.97 7.65 -6.44
N GLU A 60 -8.24 7.54 -6.83
CA GLU A 60 -9.18 8.66 -6.87
C GLU A 60 -9.37 9.30 -5.49
N HIS A 61 -9.44 8.47 -4.45
CA HIS A 61 -9.59 8.91 -3.05
C HIS A 61 -8.26 9.16 -2.33
N TYR A 62 -7.11 8.99 -2.99
CA TYR A 62 -5.79 9.13 -2.35
C TYR A 62 -5.59 10.49 -1.68
N ALA A 63 -6.11 11.57 -2.29
CA ALA A 63 -6.06 12.91 -1.70
C ALA A 63 -6.83 13.00 -0.36
N GLU A 64 -7.89 12.22 -0.19
CA GLU A 64 -8.66 12.19 1.07
C GLU A 64 -7.92 11.41 2.16
N PHE A 65 -7.31 10.27 1.80
CA PHE A 65 -6.43 9.53 2.71
C PHE A 65 -5.28 10.42 3.20
N GLN A 66 -4.62 11.14 2.29
CA GLN A 66 -3.55 12.07 2.65
C GLN A 66 -4.03 13.19 3.59
N LYS A 67 -5.23 13.77 3.34
CA LYS A 67 -5.84 14.76 4.24
C LYS A 67 -6.15 14.18 5.63
N ALA A 68 -6.48 12.90 5.72
CA ALA A 68 -6.69 12.18 6.97
C ALA A 68 -5.37 11.75 7.66
N GLY A 69 -4.21 12.04 7.06
CA GLY A 69 -2.91 11.63 7.58
C GLY A 69 -2.62 10.13 7.40
N ALA A 70 -3.23 9.52 6.38
CA ALA A 70 -3.07 8.12 6.02
C ALA A 70 -2.25 7.95 4.73
N GLU A 71 -1.41 6.92 4.71
CA GLU A 71 -0.71 6.45 3.52
C GLU A 71 -1.32 5.14 3.02
N VAL A 72 -1.36 4.96 1.69
CA VAL A 72 -2.00 3.80 1.06
C VAL A 72 -0.94 2.92 0.41
N TYR A 73 -0.98 1.62 0.70
CA TYR A 73 -0.06 0.61 0.19
C TYR A 73 -0.85 -0.48 -0.52
N ILE A 74 -0.62 -0.64 -1.83
CA ILE A 74 -1.13 -1.78 -2.58
C ILE A 74 -0.11 -2.91 -2.46
N VAL A 75 -0.57 -4.09 -2.03
CA VAL A 75 0.29 -5.25 -1.77
C VAL A 75 -0.17 -6.42 -2.62
N THR A 76 0.72 -6.94 -3.45
CA THR A 76 0.52 -8.17 -4.21
C THR A 76 1.66 -9.15 -3.96
N THR A 77 1.52 -10.39 -4.44
CA THR A 77 2.61 -11.37 -4.43
C THR A 77 3.49 -11.30 -5.68
N ASP A 78 3.22 -10.36 -6.57
CA ASP A 78 4.04 -10.17 -7.77
C ASP A 78 5.43 -9.66 -7.38
N THR A 79 6.42 -10.03 -8.19
CA THR A 79 7.78 -9.52 -8.05
C THR A 79 8.07 -8.48 -9.13
N HIS A 80 9.19 -7.78 -8.96
CA HIS A 80 9.84 -7.04 -10.04
C HIS A 80 10.32 -7.97 -11.15
#